data_AF-A0A4Q5V0F0-F1
#
_entry.id   AF-A0A4Q5V0F0-F1
#
_cell.length_a   1.000
_cell.length_b   1.000
_cell.length_c   1.000
_cell.angle_alpha   90.00
_cell.angle_beta   90.00
_cell.angle_gamma   90.00
#
_symmetry.space_group_name_H-M   'P 1'
#
loop_
_entity.id
_entity.type
_entity.pdbx_description
1 polymer ?
#
loop_
_entity_poly.entity_id
_entity_poly.type
_entity_poly.pdbx_seq_one_letter_code
_entity_poly.pdbx_strand_id
1 'polypeptide(L)'
;MGFLKSLLGINSSTHEKITLTDQDLGVFTALNNTANKIIWKGSADFLTGKIDLFLHGSKEALDPDQKDRMITLLENKVVVGSQVDKTLREQYENADKDYSSLEKHFSYISISAGSHEMNISLEERDSLYHFNVHLVNNEVMDVSIDS
;
A
#
# COMPACT_ATOMS: atom_id res chain seq x y z
N MET A 1 -32.93 -4.43 -45.47
CA MET A 1 -31.79 -5.10 -44.78
C MET A 1 -31.42 -4.30 -43.53
N GLY A 2 -32.11 -4.53 -42.41
CA GLY A 2 -31.94 -3.69 -41.22
C GLY A 2 -32.56 -4.29 -39.96
N PHE A 3 -32.16 -5.50 -39.58
CA PHE A 3 -32.77 -6.23 -38.45
C PHE A 3 -31.78 -7.02 -37.58
N LEU A 4 -30.48 -6.71 -37.58
CA LEU A 4 -29.49 -7.44 -36.75
C LEU A 4 -28.45 -6.55 -36.02
N LYS A 5 -28.75 -5.28 -35.72
CA LYS A 5 -27.84 -4.40 -34.95
C LYS A 5 -28.21 -4.20 -33.47
N SER A 6 -29.17 -4.94 -32.90
CA SER A 6 -29.54 -4.79 -31.48
C SER A 6 -29.25 -5.98 -30.57
N LEU A 7 -28.48 -6.98 -31.03
CA LEU A 7 -28.20 -8.21 -30.24
C LEU A 7 -26.79 -8.31 -29.66
N LEU A 8 -25.90 -7.37 -29.99
CA LEU A 8 -24.61 -7.26 -29.33
C LEU A 8 -24.49 -5.84 -28.81
N GLY A 9 -24.97 -5.66 -27.57
CA GLY A 9 -24.74 -4.47 -26.77
C GLY A 9 -23.26 -4.30 -26.45
N ILE A 10 -22.44 -4.07 -27.47
CA ILE A 10 -21.10 -3.52 -27.32
C ILE A 10 -21.30 -2.03 -27.09
N ASN A 11 -21.88 -1.69 -25.94
CA ASN A 11 -21.47 -0.48 -25.26
C ASN A 11 -20.06 -0.79 -24.77
N SER A 12 -19.07 -0.27 -25.48
CA SER A 12 -17.77 -0.01 -24.91
C SER A 12 -17.95 0.99 -23.77
N SER A 13 -18.47 0.54 -22.62
CA SER A 13 -18.37 1.28 -21.38
C SER A 13 -16.90 1.21 -20.97
N THR A 14 -16.10 2.13 -21.51
CA THR A 14 -14.94 2.63 -20.80
C THR A 14 -15.47 3.13 -19.46
N HIS A 15 -15.49 2.26 -18.44
CA HIS A 15 -15.75 2.68 -17.08
C HIS A 15 -14.70 3.73 -16.75
N GLU A 16 -15.11 5.00 -16.70
CA GLU A 16 -14.23 6.10 -16.35
C GLU A 16 -13.67 5.80 -14.96
N LYS A 17 -12.34 5.70 -14.88
CA LYS A 17 -11.65 5.32 -13.65
C LYS A 17 -11.86 6.45 -12.65
N ILE A 18 -12.56 6.19 -11.55
CA ILE A 18 -12.86 7.22 -10.54
C ILE A 18 -11.54 7.65 -9.89
N THR A 19 -11.25 8.96 -9.95
CA THR A 19 -10.06 9.57 -9.35
C THR A 19 -10.45 10.53 -8.24
N LEU A 20 -9.54 10.71 -7.28
CA LEU A 20 -9.61 11.68 -6.21
C LEU A 20 -8.25 12.38 -6.12
N THR A 21 -8.25 13.70 -6.02
CA THR A 21 -7.01 14.46 -5.79
C THR A 21 -7.02 14.97 -4.36
N ASP A 22 -6.12 14.45 -3.54
CA ASP A 22 -5.85 14.95 -2.20
C ASP A 22 -4.71 15.98 -2.24
N GLN A 23 -4.80 17.01 -1.40
CA GLN A 23 -3.82 18.11 -1.39
C GLN A 23 -2.45 17.68 -0.87
N ASP A 24 -2.40 16.71 0.05
CA ASP A 24 -1.18 16.32 0.74
C ASP A 24 -0.58 15.05 0.14
N LEU A 25 -1.45 14.12 -0.27
CA LEU A 25 -1.05 12.80 -0.77
C LEU A 25 -1.17 12.63 -2.30
N GLY A 26 -1.67 13.65 -3.01
CA GLY A 26 -1.74 13.67 -4.47
C GLY A 26 -2.90 12.88 -5.06
N VAL A 27 -2.69 12.26 -6.22
CA VAL A 27 -3.76 11.62 -7.00
C VAL A 27 -3.96 10.17 -6.60
N PHE A 28 -5.21 9.83 -6.28
CA PHE A 28 -5.68 8.49 -5.99
C PHE A 28 -6.63 7.99 -7.07
N THR A 29 -6.66 6.67 -7.23
CA THR A 29 -7.60 6.00 -8.09
C THR A 29 -8.35 4.89 -7.36
N ALA A 30 -9.65 4.79 -7.58
CA ALA A 30 -10.47 3.75 -6.96
C ALA A 30 -10.08 2.35 -7.46
N LEU A 31 -9.89 1.40 -6.53
CA LEU A 31 -9.67 -0.02 -6.82
C LEU A 31 -10.93 -0.87 -6.67
N ASN A 32 -11.74 -0.55 -5.66
CA ASN A 32 -13.00 -1.23 -5.39
C ASN A 32 -14.01 -0.20 -4.86
N ASN A 33 -15.25 -0.33 -5.29
CA ASN A 33 -16.38 0.44 -4.81
C ASN A 33 -17.46 -0.53 -4.35
N THR A 34 -17.41 -0.92 -3.07
CA THR A 34 -18.45 -1.75 -2.46
C THR A 34 -19.10 -0.96 -1.31
N ALA A 35 -20.41 -0.76 -1.37
CA ALA A 35 -21.23 -0.20 -0.29
C ALA A 35 -20.70 1.11 0.35
N ASN A 36 -20.42 2.14 -0.47
CA ASN A 36 -19.95 3.47 -0.05
C ASN A 36 -18.55 3.52 0.58
N LYS A 37 -17.83 2.39 0.65
CA LYS A 37 -16.44 2.35 1.09
C LYS A 37 -15.55 2.07 -0.11
N ILE A 38 -14.80 3.07 -0.53
CA ILE A 38 -13.87 2.97 -1.65
C ILE A 38 -12.48 2.67 -1.09
N ILE A 39 -11.78 1.72 -1.72
CA ILE A 39 -10.34 1.56 -1.54
C ILE A 39 -9.65 2.40 -2.60
N TRP A 40 -8.88 3.37 -2.15
CA TRP A 40 -8.12 4.30 -2.97
C TRP A 40 -6.67 3.84 -3.07
N LYS A 41 -6.15 3.79 -4.30
CA LYS A 41 -4.74 3.54 -4.61
C LYS A 41 -4.05 4.83 -5.03
N GLY A 42 -3.05 5.26 -4.28
CA GLY A 42 -2.15 6.37 -4.60
C GLY A 42 -0.70 5.89 -4.70
N SER A 43 0.23 6.83 -4.85
CA SER A 43 1.66 6.53 -4.82
C SER A 43 2.45 7.66 -4.15
N ALA A 44 3.49 7.31 -3.41
CA ALA A 44 4.40 8.25 -2.78
C ALA A 44 5.85 7.76 -2.81
N ASP A 45 6.79 8.67 -2.59
CA ASP A 45 8.20 8.33 -2.39
C ASP A 45 8.42 7.90 -0.93
N PHE A 46 8.82 6.65 -0.74
CA PHE A 46 9.13 6.06 0.55
C PHE A 46 10.54 5.48 0.55
N LEU A 47 11.39 6.04 1.40
CA LEU A 47 12.81 5.74 1.49
C LEU A 47 13.51 5.84 0.12
N THR A 48 13.94 4.73 -0.47
CA THR A 48 14.70 4.70 -1.73
C THR A 48 13.84 4.43 -2.96
N GLY A 49 12.52 4.30 -2.82
CA GLY A 49 11.64 3.93 -3.93
C GLY A 49 10.27 4.60 -3.91
N LYS A 50 9.51 4.33 -4.97
CA LYS A 50 8.08 4.63 -5.03
C LYS A 50 7.28 3.46 -4.51
N ILE A 51 6.29 3.73 -3.69
CA ILE A 51 5.41 2.73 -3.08
C ILE A 51 3.95 3.03 -3.41
N ASP A 52 3.12 2.00 -3.46
CA ASP A 52 1.67 2.14 -3.54
C ASP A 52 1.07 2.46 -2.16
N LEU A 53 0.13 3.39 -2.12
CA LEU A 53 -0.61 3.74 -0.91
C LEU A 53 -2.05 3.23 -1.01
N PHE A 54 -2.52 2.53 0.02
CA PHE A 54 -3.90 2.05 0.12
C PHE A 54 -4.61 2.66 1.32
N LEU A 55 -5.63 3.47 1.03
CA LEU A 55 -6.49 4.09 2.04
C LEU A 55 -7.95 3.84 1.71
N HIS A 56 -8.79 3.86 2.73
CA HIS A 56 -10.23 3.89 2.58
C HIS A 56 -10.74 5.32 2.42
N GLY A 57 -11.97 5.46 1.94
CA GLY A 57 -12.65 6.75 1.87
C GLY A 57 -14.03 6.64 1.23
N SER A 58 -14.62 7.81 0.94
CA SER A 58 -15.81 7.96 0.12
C SER A 58 -15.43 8.42 -1.29
N LYS A 59 -16.40 8.82 -2.12
CA LYS A 59 -16.12 9.42 -3.43
C LYS A 59 -15.54 10.83 -3.34
N GLU A 60 -15.81 11.51 -2.22
CA GLU A 60 -15.50 12.91 -2.01
C GLU A 60 -14.17 13.12 -1.29
N ALA A 61 -13.76 12.17 -0.44
CA ALA A 61 -12.55 12.29 0.38
C ALA A 61 -11.96 10.94 0.81
N LEU A 62 -10.68 10.96 1.16
CA LEU A 62 -10.03 9.90 1.92
C LEU A 62 -10.55 9.90 3.37
N ASP A 63 -10.45 8.74 4.03
CA ASP A 63 -10.68 8.64 5.47
C ASP A 63 -9.65 9.54 6.22
N PRO A 64 -10.10 10.53 7.03
CA PRO A 64 -9.21 11.49 7.65
C PRO A 64 -8.18 10.87 8.59
N ASP A 65 -8.61 9.89 9.40
CA ASP A 65 -7.73 9.27 10.40
C ASP A 65 -6.64 8.44 9.72
N GLN A 66 -6.99 7.74 8.64
CA GLN A 66 -6.02 7.01 7.83
C GLN A 66 -5.07 7.94 7.08
N LYS A 67 -5.57 9.06 6.55
CA LYS A 67 -4.76 10.07 5.87
C LYS A 67 -3.71 10.65 6.83
N ASP A 68 -4.12 11.06 8.02
CA ASP A 68 -3.22 11.67 9.00
C ASP A 68 -2.11 10.69 9.43
N ARG A 69 -2.45 9.42 9.67
CA ARG A 69 -1.45 8.37 9.94
C ARG A 69 -0.50 8.17 8.76
N MET A 70 -1.02 8.15 7.53
CA MET A 70 -0.19 7.99 6.34
C MET A 70 0.80 9.14 6.20
N ILE A 71 0.35 10.39 6.34
CA ILE A 71 1.22 11.58 6.30
C ILE A 71 2.29 11.47 7.38
N THR A 72 1.90 11.19 8.62
CA THR A 72 2.82 11.09 9.75
C THR A 72 3.87 9.99 9.51
N LEU A 73 3.46 8.84 8.94
CA LEU A 73 4.37 7.76 8.59
C LEU A 73 5.36 8.18 7.49
N LEU A 74 4.88 8.85 6.44
CA LEU A 74 5.72 9.33 5.33
C LEU A 74 6.71 10.40 5.78
N GLU A 75 6.33 11.27 6.72
CA GLU A 75 7.23 12.25 7.36
C GLU A 75 8.30 11.57 8.22
N ASN A 76 7.93 10.49 8.94
CA ASN A 76 8.83 9.73 9.81
C ASN A 76 9.52 8.54 9.12
N LYS A 77 9.49 8.47 7.78
CA LYS A 77 9.93 7.30 7.01
C LYS A 77 11.34 6.80 7.33
N VAL A 78 12.27 7.69 7.67
CA VAL A 78 13.66 7.31 8.04
C VAL A 78 13.70 6.57 9.38
N VAL A 79 12.95 7.06 10.37
CA VAL A 79 12.88 6.41 11.70
C VAL A 79 12.17 5.07 11.58
N VAL A 80 11.03 5.05 10.90
CA VAL A 80 10.27 3.81 10.64
C VAL A 80 11.14 2.81 9.88
N GLY A 81 11.79 3.22 8.80
CA GLY A 81 12.70 2.36 8.02
C GLY A 81 13.82 1.76 8.86
N SER A 82 14.39 2.52 9.79
CA SER A 82 15.41 1.99 10.71
C SER A 82 14.85 0.96 11.69
N GLN A 83 13.61 1.13 12.17
CA GLN A 83 12.95 0.14 13.02
C GLN A 83 12.62 -1.13 12.24
N VAL A 84 12.18 -0.99 10.99
CA VAL A 84 11.93 -2.12 10.08
C VAL A 84 13.21 -2.90 9.79
N ASP A 85 14.32 -2.23 9.46
CA ASP A 85 15.62 -2.89 9.20
C ASP A 85 16.07 -3.69 10.42
N LYS A 86 15.99 -3.08 11.61
CA LYS A 86 16.34 -3.75 12.86
C LYS A 86 15.47 -4.99 13.10
N THR A 87 14.14 -4.84 12.99
CA THR A 87 13.19 -5.93 13.27
C THR A 87 13.38 -7.09 12.30
N LEU A 88 13.56 -6.81 11.00
CA LEU A 88 13.80 -7.85 10.01
C LEU A 88 15.17 -8.50 10.21
N ARG A 89 16.20 -7.75 10.58
CA ARG A 89 17.51 -8.34 10.93
C ARG A 89 17.39 -9.36 12.06
N GLU A 90 16.66 -9.03 13.12
CA GLU A 90 16.40 -9.94 14.25
C GLU A 90 15.69 -11.23 13.81
N GLN A 91 14.78 -11.15 12.82
CA GLN A 91 14.17 -12.36 12.23
C GLN A 91 15.18 -13.25 11.51
N TYR A 92 16.23 -12.67 10.92
CA TYR A 92 17.27 -13.40 10.20
C TYR A 92 18.41 -13.89 11.11
N GLU A 93 18.55 -13.42 12.35
CA GLU A 93 19.62 -13.86 13.26
C GLU A 93 19.62 -15.38 13.53
N ASN A 94 18.46 -16.02 13.38
CA ASN A 94 18.31 -17.48 13.52
C ASN A 94 18.04 -18.20 12.19
N ALA A 95 18.11 -17.49 11.06
CA ALA A 95 17.86 -18.05 9.74
C ALA A 95 19.16 -18.55 9.10
N ASP A 96 19.06 -19.54 8.20
CA ASP A 96 20.18 -20.04 7.39
C ASP A 96 20.66 -19.03 6.30
N LYS A 97 20.11 -17.82 6.29
CA LYS A 97 20.38 -16.79 5.29
C LYS A 97 20.93 -15.54 5.97
N ASP A 98 22.05 -15.03 5.47
CA ASP A 98 22.66 -13.79 5.97
C ASP A 98 21.81 -12.57 5.64
N TYR A 99 21.58 -11.67 6.59
CA TYR A 99 20.93 -10.37 6.35
C TYR A 99 21.95 -9.25 6.16
N SER A 100 21.89 -8.53 5.05
CA SER A 100 22.80 -7.40 4.79
C SER A 100 22.19 -6.04 5.14
N SER A 101 21.10 -5.67 4.48
CA SER A 101 20.30 -4.49 4.78
C SER A 101 18.93 -4.58 4.11
N LEU A 102 17.98 -3.82 4.63
CA LEU A 102 16.64 -3.69 4.08
C LEU A 102 16.64 -3.35 2.59
N GLU A 103 17.43 -2.34 2.20
CA GLU A 103 17.53 -1.90 0.82
C GLU A 103 18.13 -2.92 -0.13
N LYS A 104 18.93 -3.87 0.35
CA LYS A 104 19.53 -4.94 -0.48
C LYS A 104 18.63 -6.15 -0.59
N HIS A 105 17.91 -6.46 0.48
CA HIS A 105 17.12 -7.68 0.59
C HIS A 105 15.68 -7.53 0.11
N PHE A 106 15.10 -6.34 0.26
CA PHE A 106 13.67 -6.14 0.09
C PHE A 106 13.33 -5.04 -0.89
N SER A 107 12.24 -5.25 -1.61
CA SER A 107 11.53 -4.24 -2.37
C SER A 107 10.30 -3.77 -1.59
N TYR A 108 10.12 -2.47 -1.50
CA TYR A 108 8.92 -1.84 -0.95
C TYR A 108 7.76 -1.97 -1.94
N ILE A 109 6.66 -2.59 -1.52
CA ILE A 109 5.52 -2.87 -2.40
C ILE A 109 4.38 -1.90 -2.13
N SER A 110 3.90 -1.85 -0.89
CA SER A 110 2.77 -0.99 -0.53
C SER A 110 2.72 -0.61 0.94
N ILE A 111 2.01 0.47 1.24
CA ILE A 111 1.60 0.84 2.59
C ILE A 111 0.08 0.89 2.61
N SER A 112 -0.54 0.15 3.53
CA SER A 112 -1.99 0.18 3.72
C SER A 112 -2.37 0.72 5.10
N ALA A 113 -3.46 1.47 5.15
CA ALA A 113 -4.00 2.01 6.39
C ALA A 113 -5.25 1.23 6.83
N GLY A 114 -5.17 0.64 8.01
CA GLY A 114 -6.30 0.04 8.72
C GLY A 114 -7.06 1.07 9.56
N SER A 115 -8.00 0.58 10.39
CA SER A 115 -8.77 1.46 11.29
C SER A 115 -7.90 2.11 12.37
N HIS A 116 -6.90 1.37 12.88
CA HIS A 116 -6.02 1.80 13.98
C HIS A 116 -4.55 1.43 13.76
N GLU A 117 -4.21 0.85 12.61
CA GLU A 117 -2.90 0.29 12.29
C GLU A 117 -2.49 0.66 10.87
N MET A 118 -1.20 0.53 10.60
CA MET A 118 -0.61 0.63 9.26
C MET A 118 0.14 -0.66 8.95
N ASN A 119 0.20 -1.03 7.68
CA ASN A 119 0.96 -2.18 7.22
C ASN A 119 1.89 -1.78 6.10
N ILE A 120 3.18 -2.09 6.24
CA ILE A 120 4.17 -1.97 5.16
C ILE A 120 4.40 -3.36 4.59
N SER A 121 4.04 -3.55 3.32
CA SER A 121 4.28 -4.78 2.59
C SER A 121 5.59 -4.69 1.82
N LEU A 122 6.41 -5.73 2.00
CA LEU A 122 7.72 -5.90 1.39
C LEU A 122 7.76 -7.24 0.66
N GLU A 123 8.57 -7.31 -0.39
CA GLU A 123 8.89 -8.55 -1.09
C GLU A 123 10.39 -8.79 -0.98
N GLU A 124 10.80 -9.99 -0.59
CA GLU A 124 12.20 -10.38 -0.60
C GLU A 124 12.65 -10.61 -2.05
N ARG A 125 13.76 -10.02 -2.49
CA ARG A 125 14.16 -10.01 -3.91
C ARG A 125 14.54 -11.37 -4.47
N ASP A 126 15.02 -12.27 -3.63
CA ASP A 126 15.56 -13.57 -4.03
C ASP A 126 14.67 -14.75 -3.58
N SER A 127 13.41 -14.49 -3.23
CA SER A 127 12.45 -15.51 -2.85
C SER A 127 11.02 -15.11 -3.25
N LEU A 128 10.04 -15.94 -2.89
CA LEU A 128 8.61 -15.62 -3.03
C LEU A 128 8.02 -15.13 -1.71
N TYR A 129 8.86 -14.87 -0.70
CA TYR A 129 8.36 -14.45 0.60
C TYR A 129 7.95 -12.98 0.61
N HIS A 130 6.74 -12.75 1.09
CA HIS A 130 6.20 -11.44 1.37
C HIS A 130 6.20 -11.18 2.87
N PHE A 131 6.65 -10.00 3.25
CA PHE A 131 6.72 -9.59 4.64
C PHE A 131 5.73 -8.44 4.84
N ASN A 132 4.86 -8.57 5.83
CA ASN A 132 3.98 -7.49 6.27
C ASN A 132 4.43 -7.04 7.65
N VAL A 133 4.91 -5.80 7.71
CA VAL A 133 5.31 -5.14 8.94
C VAL A 133 4.11 -4.38 9.48
N HIS A 134 3.65 -4.76 10.67
CA HIS A 134 2.52 -4.16 11.36
C HIS A 134 3.00 -2.98 12.21
N LEU A 135 2.37 -1.82 12.04
CA LEU A 135 2.69 -0.62 12.80
C LEU A 135 1.48 -0.05 13.53
N VAL A 136 1.71 0.40 14.75
CA VAL A 136 0.76 1.19 15.54
C VAL A 136 1.48 2.47 15.98
N ASN A 137 0.90 3.64 15.72
CA ASN A 137 1.52 4.95 16.01
C ASN A 137 2.95 5.12 15.44
N ASN A 138 3.21 4.57 14.26
CA ASN A 138 4.53 4.54 13.60
C ASN A 138 5.62 3.74 14.34
N GLU A 139 5.23 2.89 15.29
CA GLU A 139 6.12 1.91 15.92
C GLU A 139 5.87 0.53 15.33
N VAL A 140 6.95 -0.19 15.01
CA VAL A 140 6.87 -1.57 14.52
C VAL A 140 6.45 -2.49 15.68
N MET A 141 5.32 -3.16 15.51
CA MET A 141 4.74 -4.06 16.52
C MET A 141 5.08 -5.52 16.26
N ASP A 142 4.99 -5.94 15.00
CA ASP A 142 5.20 -7.33 14.58
C ASP A 142 5.53 -7.43 13.08
N VAL A 143 6.03 -8.59 12.66
CA VAL A 143 6.28 -8.95 11.27
C VAL A 143 5.66 -10.31 10.98
N SER A 144 4.76 -10.35 10.02
CA SER A 144 4.23 -11.61 9.47
C SER A 144 4.85 -11.91 8.11
N ILE A 145 5.10 -13.19 7.85
CA ILE A 145 5.71 -13.69 6.62
C ILE A 145 4.67 -14.58 5.90
N ASP A 146 4.48 -14.35 4.61
CA ASP A 146 3.64 -15.13 3.70
C ASP A 146 4.48 -15.65 2.52
N SER A 147 4.06 -16.75 1.89
CA SER A 147 4.81 -17.48 0.85
C SER A 147 4.00 -17.74 -0.41
#